data_AF-A0A1I2DD13-F1
#
_entry.id   AF-A0A1I2DD13-F1
#
_cell.length_a   1.000
_cell.length_b   1.000
_cell.length_c   1.000
_cell.angle_alpha   90.00
_cell.angle_beta   90.00
_cell.angle_gamma   90.00
#
_symmetry.space_group_name_H-M   'P 1'
#
loop_
_entity.id
_entity.type
_entity.pdbx_description
1 polymer ?
#
loop_
_entity_poly.entity_id
_entity_poly.type
_entity_poly.pdbx_seq_one_letter_code
_entity_poly.pdbx_strand_id
1 'polypeptide(L)'
;MRTAQLPDWTNRLARSVALTAAFAVAAFGCGFGAQVFEWHPIGGSAIPGEQGAATLPARIGAPAAWTPDLEDAPIGAASILYSSNTWFPNGSDGLGALVGRGDDTYRVTGLSGPAGMGSVLSPDGARLASSDGIVDLATGEVSGWGPQWGDHVSVEPEAWSPDGRTVAVLAGDHLDPGLASDTTKLYLYDVSGGTPREVAELNRVVAMSGWTAAFSPDGTRLAYQNDGRLSVLTLAGATTADVPIPAGARLAGRGAWTRDGRNLLVTTGAPCDCGGHPMRWTVTAISATDGTATGTVYSRDGSYALRVLGWWPSGRPVAVEYTPVEGTEATIFDKPGPQYDLASQEQIKAARLIDLGAGTILTDGDEWGLAGDVESIDVADSVLARGEIRSGSAPLFDADGILVTVLGIVALALLILVFLGAWRSVATLTRRR
;
A
#
# COMPACT_ATOMS: atom_id res chain seq x y z
N MET A 1 -18.56 64.19 44.92
CA MET A 1 -18.88 62.95 44.19
C MET A 1 -18.11 61.81 44.85
N ARG A 2 -18.80 60.83 45.43
CA ARG A 2 -18.16 59.66 46.03
C ARG A 2 -17.78 58.72 44.91
N THR A 3 -16.48 58.48 44.71
CA THR A 3 -15.96 57.43 43.84
C THR A 3 -16.53 56.09 44.31
N ALA A 4 -17.39 55.48 43.51
CA ALA A 4 -17.90 54.15 43.80
C ALA A 4 -16.73 53.16 43.67
N GLN A 5 -16.12 52.80 44.79
CA GLN A 5 -15.18 51.70 44.83
C GLN A 5 -15.90 50.44 44.36
N LEU A 6 -15.47 49.90 43.22
CA LEU A 6 -15.89 48.57 42.81
C LEU A 6 -15.60 47.61 43.96
N PRO A 7 -16.56 46.76 44.33
CA PRO A 7 -16.37 45.89 45.48
C PRO A 7 -15.21 44.91 45.23
N ASP A 8 -14.47 44.58 46.30
CA ASP A 8 -13.32 43.66 46.28
C ASP A 8 -13.59 42.30 45.63
N TRP A 9 -14.86 41.88 45.55
CA TRP A 9 -15.25 40.63 44.90
C TRP A 9 -14.89 40.60 43.41
N THR A 10 -14.82 41.74 42.73
CA THR A 10 -14.48 41.81 41.29
C THR A 10 -13.03 41.38 41.00
N ASN A 11 -12.07 41.79 41.83
CA ASN A 11 -10.68 41.33 41.73
C ASN A 11 -10.54 39.84 42.09
N ARG A 12 -11.35 39.33 43.02
CA ARG A 12 -11.36 37.90 43.39
C ARG A 12 -11.95 37.05 42.26
N LEU A 13 -13.02 37.52 41.61
CA LEU A 13 -13.60 36.86 40.45
C LEU A 13 -12.62 36.83 39.26
N ALA A 14 -11.93 37.94 38.99
CA ALA A 14 -10.87 38.02 37.97
C ALA A 14 -9.82 36.92 38.10
N ARG A 15 -9.26 36.80 39.32
CA ARG A 15 -8.20 35.85 39.63
C ARG A 15 -8.71 34.43 39.57
N SER A 16 -9.93 34.20 40.02
CA SER A 16 -10.56 32.87 39.97
C SER A 16 -10.78 32.44 38.52
N VAL A 17 -11.31 33.31 37.64
CA VAL A 17 -11.49 33.00 36.22
C VAL A 17 -10.14 32.76 35.52
N ALA A 18 -9.12 33.57 35.80
CA ALA A 18 -7.79 33.36 35.23
C ALA A 18 -7.15 32.04 35.70
N LEU A 19 -7.27 31.69 36.99
CA LEU A 19 -6.80 30.42 37.53
C LEU A 19 -7.59 29.24 36.97
N THR A 20 -8.91 29.33 36.85
CA THR A 20 -9.74 28.29 36.25
C THR A 20 -9.43 28.11 34.77
N ALA A 21 -9.19 29.19 34.02
CA ALA A 21 -8.78 29.11 32.62
C ALA A 21 -7.38 28.50 32.47
N ALA A 22 -6.41 28.93 33.29
CA ALA A 22 -5.07 28.35 33.29
C ALA A 22 -5.09 26.87 33.71
N PHE A 23 -5.92 26.51 34.70
CA PHE A 23 -6.09 25.13 35.14
C PHE A 23 -6.83 24.30 34.09
N ALA A 24 -7.82 24.86 33.39
CA ALA A 24 -8.49 24.18 32.29
C ALA A 24 -7.54 23.96 31.11
N VAL A 25 -6.71 24.95 30.75
CA VAL A 25 -5.68 24.78 29.71
C VAL A 25 -4.60 23.80 30.15
N ALA A 26 -4.19 23.81 31.42
CA ALA A 26 -3.19 22.87 31.93
C ALA A 26 -3.75 21.46 32.06
N ALA A 27 -4.97 21.29 32.57
CA ALA A 27 -5.64 20.00 32.69
C ALA A 27 -6.05 19.45 31.32
N PHE A 28 -6.43 20.32 30.37
CA PHE A 28 -6.66 19.93 28.99
C PHE A 28 -5.33 19.62 28.30
N GLY A 29 -4.28 20.42 28.45
CA GLY A 29 -2.97 20.13 27.87
C GLY A 29 -2.31 18.88 28.45
N CYS A 30 -2.42 18.64 29.75
CA CYS A 30 -1.90 17.44 30.42
C CYS A 30 -2.82 16.24 30.23
N GLY A 31 -4.13 16.42 30.17
CA GLY A 31 -5.10 15.34 29.96
C GLY A 31 -5.20 14.93 28.49
N PHE A 32 -5.16 15.89 27.57
CA PHE A 32 -5.01 15.66 26.13
C PHE A 32 -3.62 15.13 25.83
N GLY A 33 -2.57 15.68 26.43
CA GLY A 33 -1.22 15.11 26.36
C GLY A 33 -1.23 13.67 26.86
N ALA A 34 -1.67 13.42 28.09
CA ALA A 34 -1.71 12.07 28.66
C ALA A 34 -2.63 11.13 27.89
N GLN A 35 -3.77 11.55 27.36
CA GLN A 35 -4.61 10.69 26.51
C GLN A 35 -3.97 10.43 25.15
N VAL A 36 -3.37 11.43 24.51
CA VAL A 36 -2.61 11.27 23.26
C VAL A 36 -1.36 10.40 23.46
N PHE A 37 -0.70 10.47 24.62
CA PHE A 37 0.52 9.73 24.95
C PHE A 37 0.26 8.37 25.64
N GLU A 38 -0.86 8.18 26.37
CA GLU A 38 -1.27 6.88 26.95
C GLU A 38 -2.02 6.02 25.92
N TRP A 39 -2.72 6.60 24.94
CA TRP A 39 -3.40 5.80 23.91
C TRP A 39 -2.46 5.23 22.86
N HIS A 40 -1.29 5.84 22.69
CA HIS A 40 -0.25 5.31 21.81
C HIS A 40 1.11 5.56 22.47
N PRO A 41 1.80 4.56 23.03
CA PRO A 41 3.23 4.69 23.21
C PRO A 41 3.80 5.04 21.83
N ILE A 42 4.42 6.21 21.71
CA ILE A 42 5.10 6.64 20.50
C ILE A 42 6.18 5.60 20.26
N GLY A 43 5.95 4.69 19.30
CA GLY A 43 6.77 3.50 19.04
C GLY A 43 6.02 2.17 19.00
N GLY A 44 4.75 2.08 19.41
CA GLY A 44 4.02 0.82 19.44
C GLY A 44 4.66 -0.21 20.39
N SER A 45 4.11 -1.43 20.44
CA SER A 45 4.76 -2.53 21.15
C SER A 45 5.89 -3.08 20.29
N ALA A 46 7.10 -3.20 20.85
CA ALA A 46 8.24 -3.91 20.23
C ALA A 46 7.99 -5.42 20.07
N ILE A 47 6.94 -5.94 20.71
CA ILE A 47 6.49 -7.32 20.55
C ILE A 47 5.21 -7.28 19.70
N PRO A 48 5.14 -8.02 18.58
CA PRO A 48 3.91 -8.19 17.84
C PRO A 48 2.75 -8.61 18.74
N GLY A 49 1.57 -8.04 18.50
CA GLY A 49 0.35 -8.54 19.11
C GLY A 49 0.07 -9.99 18.73
N GLU A 50 -0.82 -10.64 19.49
CA GLU A 50 -1.35 -11.95 19.09
C GLU A 50 -1.99 -11.85 17.70
N GLN A 51 -1.58 -12.73 16.80
CA GLN A 51 -2.04 -12.69 15.42
C GLN A 51 -3.47 -13.21 15.33
N GLY A 52 -4.41 -12.30 15.05
CA GLY A 52 -5.82 -12.63 14.83
C GLY A 52 -6.07 -13.39 13.53
N ALA A 53 -7.35 -13.63 13.24
CA ALA A 53 -7.75 -14.22 11.96
C ALA A 53 -7.35 -13.30 10.79
N ALA A 54 -6.79 -13.88 9.73
CA ALA A 54 -6.45 -13.16 8.50
C ALA A 54 -7.72 -12.60 7.85
N THR A 55 -7.90 -11.29 7.96
CA THR A 55 -9.10 -10.56 7.55
C THR A 55 -8.69 -9.32 6.77
N LEU A 56 -9.46 -8.99 5.74
CA LEU A 56 -9.20 -7.86 4.87
C LEU A 56 -9.85 -6.60 5.46
N PRO A 57 -9.10 -5.53 5.77
CA PRO A 57 -9.72 -4.26 6.15
C PRO A 57 -10.41 -3.64 4.93
N ALA A 58 -11.66 -3.21 5.10
CA ALA A 58 -12.45 -2.53 4.07
C ALA A 58 -11.93 -1.12 3.78
N ARG A 59 -11.20 -0.55 4.74
CA ARG A 59 -10.61 0.79 4.66
C ARG A 59 -9.18 0.77 5.16
N ILE A 60 -8.31 1.47 4.44
CA ILE A 60 -6.95 1.78 4.84
C ILE A 60 -6.72 3.28 4.64
N GLY A 61 -5.80 3.87 5.38
CA GLY A 61 -5.47 5.30 5.24
C GLY A 61 -3.97 5.52 5.32
N ALA A 62 -3.53 6.73 5.04
CA ALA A 62 -2.13 7.08 5.20
C ALA A 62 -1.64 6.79 6.63
N PRO A 63 -0.42 6.27 6.79
CA PRO A 63 0.19 6.15 8.10
C PRO A 63 0.31 7.53 8.75
N ALA A 64 0.01 7.63 10.04
CA ALA A 64 0.29 8.82 10.82
C ALA A 64 1.80 9.09 10.91
N ALA A 65 2.21 10.33 11.16
CA ALA A 65 3.62 10.73 11.26
C ALA A 65 4.42 10.06 12.40
N TRP A 66 3.74 9.37 13.32
CA TRP A 66 4.33 8.57 14.41
C TRP A 66 3.98 7.08 14.29
N THR A 67 3.50 6.65 13.13
CA THR A 67 3.37 5.21 12.84
C THR A 67 4.75 4.59 13.00
N PRO A 68 4.92 3.59 13.87
CA PRO A 68 6.24 3.01 14.10
C PRO A 68 6.80 2.34 12.85
N ASP A 69 8.11 2.43 12.70
CA ASP A 69 8.88 1.67 11.74
C ASP A 69 8.78 0.17 12.07
N LEU A 70 8.71 -0.67 11.03
CA LEU A 70 8.62 -2.11 11.13
C LEU A 70 9.83 -2.71 11.83
N GLU A 71 11.01 -2.13 11.60
CA GLU A 71 12.30 -2.56 12.14
C GLU A 71 12.35 -2.39 13.67
N ASP A 72 11.73 -1.34 14.20
CA ASP A 72 11.70 -1.04 15.63
C ASP A 72 10.50 -1.67 16.34
N ALA A 73 9.39 -1.85 15.62
CA ALA A 73 8.16 -2.43 16.14
C ALA A 73 7.60 -3.44 15.13
N PRO A 74 7.97 -4.72 15.21
CA PRO A 74 7.49 -5.72 14.28
C PRO A 74 5.96 -5.90 14.35
N ILE A 75 5.34 -6.26 13.23
CA ILE A 75 3.87 -6.39 13.09
C ILE A 75 3.39 -7.84 13.26
N GLY A 76 4.30 -8.82 13.21
CA GLY A 76 4.00 -10.26 13.23
C GLY A 76 3.63 -10.78 11.86
N ALA A 77 2.46 -10.38 11.37
CA ALA A 77 2.02 -10.64 10.02
C ALA A 77 1.09 -9.52 9.52
N ALA A 78 1.10 -9.27 8.22
CA ALA A 78 0.28 -8.27 7.58
C ALA A 78 -0.86 -8.89 6.75
N SER A 79 -1.99 -8.18 6.70
CA SER A 79 -3.06 -8.46 5.75
C SER A 79 -2.82 -7.76 4.42
N ILE A 80 -2.34 -6.51 4.48
CA ILE A 80 -2.13 -5.62 3.34
C ILE A 80 -0.75 -4.98 3.45
N LEU A 81 -0.08 -4.88 2.31
CA LEU A 81 0.98 -3.93 2.02
C LEU A 81 0.42 -2.88 1.06
N TYR A 82 0.71 -1.62 1.28
CA TYR A 82 0.33 -0.55 0.37
C TYR A 82 1.42 0.54 0.37
N SER A 83 1.49 1.34 -0.68
CA SER A 83 2.46 2.44 -0.76
C SER A 83 1.83 3.69 -1.40
N SER A 84 2.46 4.83 -1.17
CA SER A 84 2.12 6.13 -1.77
C SER A 84 3.35 7.02 -1.82
N ASN A 85 3.38 8.00 -2.71
CA ASN A 85 4.38 9.06 -2.71
C ASN A 85 3.93 10.29 -1.89
N THR A 86 2.64 10.41 -1.58
CA THR A 86 2.03 11.65 -1.05
C THR A 86 1.82 11.72 0.47
N TRP A 87 2.15 10.67 1.24
CA TRP A 87 1.87 10.65 2.68
C TRP A 87 2.65 11.71 3.47
N PHE A 88 3.85 12.08 3.03
CA PHE A 88 4.71 13.03 3.74
C PHE A 88 5.10 14.24 2.86
N PRO A 89 5.23 15.46 3.44
CA PRO A 89 5.46 16.70 2.68
C PRO A 89 6.74 16.73 1.82
N ASN A 90 7.74 15.92 2.14
CA ASN A 90 9.00 15.85 1.40
C ASN A 90 8.99 14.75 0.33
N GLY A 91 7.81 14.17 0.06
CA GLY A 91 7.71 12.88 -0.61
C GLY A 91 7.84 11.75 0.41
N SER A 92 7.26 10.61 0.07
CA SER A 92 7.37 9.40 0.86
C SER A 92 8.49 8.49 0.35
N ASP A 93 9.25 8.86 -0.69
CA ASP A 93 10.35 8.10 -1.29
C ASP A 93 10.06 6.59 -1.50
N GLY A 94 8.79 6.24 -1.77
CA GLY A 94 8.37 4.85 -1.95
C GLY A 94 8.17 4.06 -0.66
N LEU A 95 8.04 4.71 0.50
CA LEU A 95 7.71 4.08 1.78
C LEU A 95 6.50 3.16 1.64
N GLY A 96 6.64 1.96 2.20
CA GLY A 96 5.56 1.00 2.35
C GLY A 96 4.85 1.19 3.69
N ALA A 97 3.56 0.90 3.72
CA ALA A 97 2.81 0.73 4.95
C ALA A 97 2.16 -0.67 4.99
N LEU A 98 2.11 -1.23 6.18
CA LEU A 98 1.59 -2.56 6.47
C LEU A 98 0.40 -2.43 7.42
N VAL A 99 -0.65 -3.22 7.17
CA VAL A 99 -1.78 -3.36 8.08
C VAL A 99 -1.76 -4.76 8.68
N GLY A 100 -1.90 -4.87 10.00
CA GLY A 100 -1.87 -6.11 10.73
C GLY A 100 -2.85 -7.15 10.18
N ARG A 101 -2.48 -8.43 10.30
CA ARG A 101 -3.23 -9.54 9.69
C ARG A 101 -4.65 -9.68 10.25
N GLY A 102 -4.85 -9.39 11.52
CA GLY A 102 -6.13 -9.54 12.21
C GLY A 102 -6.63 -8.30 12.95
N ASP A 103 -5.88 -7.20 12.91
CA ASP A 103 -6.16 -5.96 13.64
C ASP A 103 -5.72 -4.71 12.85
N ASP A 104 -6.17 -3.54 13.27
CA ASP A 104 -5.89 -2.26 12.59
C ASP A 104 -4.55 -1.67 13.05
N THR A 105 -3.57 -2.54 13.31
CA THR A 105 -2.21 -2.12 13.66
C THR A 105 -1.48 -1.73 12.38
N TYR A 106 -0.90 -0.53 12.34
CA TYR A 106 -0.13 -0.03 11.19
C TYR A 106 1.37 -0.03 11.50
N ARG A 107 2.18 -0.33 10.49
CA ARG A 107 3.64 -0.08 10.48
C ARG A 107 4.04 0.56 9.16
N VAL A 108 5.10 1.35 9.20
CA VAL A 108 5.78 1.83 7.99
C VAL A 108 7.06 1.04 7.78
N THR A 109 7.55 0.95 6.56
CA THR A 109 8.80 0.26 6.26
C THR A 109 9.59 1.05 5.22
N GLY A 110 10.92 1.09 5.42
CA GLY A 110 11.85 1.77 4.53
C GLY A 110 12.14 1.02 3.23
N LEU A 111 11.58 -0.18 3.03
CA LEU A 111 11.79 -0.97 1.82
C LEU A 111 11.21 -0.27 0.60
N SER A 112 12.02 -0.18 -0.45
CA SER A 112 11.62 0.52 -1.67
C SER A 112 10.69 -0.31 -2.56
N GLY A 113 9.88 0.41 -3.33
CA GLY A 113 9.13 -0.13 -4.47
C GLY A 113 7.61 -0.20 -4.24
N PRO A 114 6.80 -0.02 -5.30
CA PRO A 114 5.34 -0.10 -5.17
C PRO A 114 4.87 -1.49 -4.70
N ALA A 115 3.87 -1.50 -3.83
CA ALA A 115 3.25 -2.72 -3.32
C ALA A 115 2.74 -3.62 -4.46
N GLY A 116 3.18 -4.88 -4.40
CA GLY A 116 2.94 -5.97 -5.35
C GLY A 116 3.74 -5.86 -6.65
N MET A 117 4.55 -4.81 -6.84
CA MET A 117 5.40 -4.61 -8.02
C MET A 117 6.88 -4.76 -7.64
N GLY A 118 7.40 -3.84 -6.83
CA GLY A 118 8.79 -3.89 -6.32
C GLY A 118 8.90 -4.45 -4.90
N SER A 119 7.76 -4.62 -4.23
CA SER A 119 7.68 -5.20 -2.89
C SER A 119 6.44 -6.11 -2.80
N VAL A 120 6.61 -7.39 -2.48
CA VAL A 120 5.53 -8.40 -2.53
C VAL A 120 5.38 -9.13 -1.20
N LEU A 121 4.15 -9.14 -0.69
CA LEU A 121 3.81 -9.80 0.55
C LEU A 121 3.69 -11.32 0.36
N SER A 122 4.28 -12.07 1.29
CA SER A 122 4.18 -13.54 1.29
C SER A 122 2.73 -14.04 1.47
N PRO A 123 2.41 -15.29 1.07
CA PRO A 123 1.02 -15.79 1.08
C PRO A 123 0.36 -15.79 2.47
N ASP A 124 1.14 -16.05 3.52
CA ASP A 124 0.67 -16.03 4.90
C ASP A 124 0.76 -14.64 5.56
N GLY A 125 1.38 -13.68 4.87
CA GLY A 125 1.62 -12.33 5.36
C GLY A 125 2.71 -12.23 6.40
N ALA A 126 3.54 -13.26 6.63
CA ALA A 126 4.58 -13.25 7.66
C ALA A 126 5.92 -12.63 7.18
N ARG A 127 6.08 -12.50 5.86
CA ARG A 127 7.28 -11.95 5.22
C ARG A 127 6.94 -10.97 4.11
N LEU A 128 7.86 -10.05 3.85
CA LEU A 128 7.81 -9.10 2.75
C LEU A 128 9.11 -9.23 1.94
N ALA A 129 9.03 -9.48 0.64
CA ALA A 129 10.18 -9.39 -0.26
C ALA A 129 10.20 -7.99 -0.90
N SER A 130 11.37 -7.37 -1.01
CA SER A 130 11.61 -6.10 -1.72
C SER A 130 12.92 -6.14 -2.51
N SER A 131 13.33 -5.03 -3.11
CA SER A 131 14.66 -4.91 -3.71
C SER A 131 15.82 -5.09 -2.74
N ASP A 132 15.61 -4.81 -1.46
CA ASP A 132 16.65 -4.86 -0.43
C ASP A 132 16.81 -6.27 0.17
N GLY A 133 15.81 -7.14 0.02
CA GLY A 133 15.84 -8.50 0.55
C GLY A 133 14.48 -9.01 0.97
N ILE A 134 14.48 -9.88 1.98
CA ILE A 134 13.27 -10.43 2.59
C ILE A 134 13.24 -10.02 4.06
N VAL A 135 12.15 -9.37 4.46
CA VAL A 135 11.92 -8.96 5.85
C VAL A 135 10.99 -9.95 6.54
N ASP A 136 11.41 -10.42 7.71
CA ASP A 136 10.53 -11.17 8.62
C ASP A 136 9.68 -10.18 9.41
N LEU A 137 8.37 -10.21 9.20
CA LEU A 137 7.45 -9.23 9.78
C LEU A 137 7.25 -9.43 11.29
N ALA A 138 7.64 -10.57 11.84
CA ALA A 138 7.57 -10.85 13.27
C ALA A 138 8.79 -10.36 14.05
N THR A 139 9.94 -10.22 13.39
CA THR A 139 11.18 -9.73 14.03
C THR A 139 11.64 -8.37 13.53
N GLY A 140 11.14 -7.91 12.37
CA GLY A 140 11.65 -6.73 11.67
C GLY A 140 13.01 -6.96 11.02
N GLU A 141 13.54 -8.18 11.07
CA GLU A 141 14.87 -8.49 10.54
C GLU A 141 14.87 -8.59 9.01
N VAL A 142 15.79 -7.87 8.39
CA VAL A 142 16.00 -7.87 6.93
C VAL A 142 17.10 -8.86 6.56
N SER A 143 16.74 -9.90 5.82
CA SER A 143 17.68 -10.81 5.16
C SER A 143 17.92 -10.33 3.73
N GLY A 144 19.07 -9.69 3.49
CA GLY A 144 19.46 -9.26 2.15
C GLY A 144 19.57 -10.43 1.17
N TRP A 145 19.42 -10.15 -0.13
CA TRP A 145 19.44 -11.19 -1.17
C TRP A 145 20.74 -12.01 -1.25
N GLY A 146 21.83 -11.52 -0.64
CA GLY A 146 23.10 -12.21 -0.50
C GLY A 146 24.14 -11.83 -1.57
N PRO A 147 25.44 -12.12 -1.34
CA PRO A 147 26.54 -11.65 -2.18
C PRO A 147 26.60 -12.29 -3.57
N GLN A 148 25.84 -13.37 -3.82
CA GLN A 148 25.86 -14.09 -5.10
C GLN A 148 25.33 -13.28 -6.29
N TRP A 149 24.60 -12.19 -6.03
CA TRP A 149 24.11 -11.27 -7.06
C TRP A 149 25.17 -10.24 -7.46
N GLY A 150 26.12 -9.93 -6.57
CA GLY A 150 27.09 -8.85 -6.74
C GLY A 150 26.49 -7.47 -6.44
N ASP A 151 27.36 -6.48 -6.19
CA ASP A 151 26.98 -5.15 -5.67
C ASP A 151 26.24 -4.26 -6.67
N HIS A 152 26.12 -4.68 -7.93
CA HIS A 152 25.54 -3.88 -9.03
C HIS A 152 24.24 -4.46 -9.58
N VAL A 153 23.82 -5.63 -9.11
CA VAL A 153 22.61 -6.28 -9.61
C VAL A 153 21.41 -5.86 -8.78
N SER A 154 20.46 -5.20 -9.44
CA SER A 154 19.15 -4.93 -8.87
C SER A 154 18.34 -6.23 -8.87
N VAL A 155 17.63 -6.50 -7.79
CA VAL A 155 16.74 -7.67 -7.65
C VAL A 155 15.33 -7.15 -7.40
N GLU A 156 14.33 -7.65 -8.12
CA GLU A 156 12.92 -7.26 -7.94
C GLU A 156 12.06 -8.52 -7.74
N PRO A 157 11.35 -8.64 -6.60
CA PRO A 157 10.46 -9.77 -6.36
C PRO A 157 9.17 -9.64 -7.18
N GLU A 158 8.78 -10.73 -7.84
CA GLU A 158 7.59 -10.76 -8.71
C GLU A 158 6.43 -11.52 -8.08
N ALA A 159 6.71 -12.67 -7.47
CA ALA A 159 5.70 -13.53 -6.88
C ALA A 159 6.29 -14.50 -5.85
N TRP A 160 5.50 -14.85 -4.84
CA TRP A 160 5.79 -15.94 -3.92
C TRP A 160 5.17 -17.26 -4.38
N SER A 161 5.84 -18.38 -4.10
CA SER A 161 5.19 -19.69 -4.14
C SER A 161 4.12 -19.77 -3.06
N PRO A 162 3.00 -20.51 -3.25
CA PRO A 162 1.91 -20.58 -2.27
C PRO A 162 2.31 -21.08 -0.88
N ASP A 163 3.42 -21.82 -0.77
CA ASP A 163 3.97 -22.30 0.48
C ASP A 163 4.96 -21.33 1.15
N GLY A 164 5.22 -20.17 0.55
CA GLY A 164 6.10 -19.13 1.07
C GLY A 164 7.58 -19.49 1.11
N ARG A 165 8.01 -20.55 0.40
CA ARG A 165 9.39 -21.03 0.42
C ARG A 165 10.25 -20.52 -0.73
N THR A 166 9.62 -20.15 -1.83
CA THR A 166 10.31 -19.68 -3.04
C THR A 166 9.78 -18.32 -3.46
N VAL A 167 10.66 -17.45 -3.92
CA VAL A 167 10.31 -16.17 -4.56
C VAL A 167 10.80 -16.22 -6.01
N ALA A 168 9.93 -15.87 -6.95
CA ALA A 168 10.35 -15.54 -8.31
C ALA A 168 10.87 -14.11 -8.31
N VAL A 169 12.11 -13.91 -8.76
CA VAL A 169 12.76 -12.59 -8.78
C VAL A 169 13.31 -12.28 -10.16
N LEU A 170 13.21 -11.03 -10.57
CA LEU A 170 14.00 -10.47 -11.66
C LEU A 170 15.33 -10.00 -11.12
N ALA A 171 16.40 -10.17 -11.90
CA ALA A 171 17.69 -9.60 -11.57
C ALA A 171 18.43 -9.10 -12.83
N GLY A 172 19.10 -7.95 -12.71
CA GLY A 172 19.90 -7.34 -13.77
C GLY A 172 20.60 -6.04 -13.32
N ASP A 173 21.58 -5.56 -14.10
CA ASP A 173 22.41 -4.40 -13.73
C ASP A 173 21.63 -3.08 -13.67
N HIS A 174 20.60 -2.94 -14.50
CA HIS A 174 19.65 -1.82 -14.43
C HIS A 174 18.27 -2.36 -14.75
N LEU A 175 17.43 -2.51 -13.72
CA LEU A 175 16.00 -2.72 -13.91
C LEU A 175 15.28 -1.40 -14.27
N ASP A 176 16.00 -0.27 -14.20
CA ASP A 176 15.49 1.03 -14.59
C ASP A 176 15.09 1.07 -16.08
N PRO A 177 13.85 1.47 -16.36
CA PRO A 177 13.33 1.51 -17.71
C PRO A 177 14.04 2.55 -18.59
N GLY A 178 14.60 2.10 -19.72
CA GLY A 178 15.10 2.98 -20.78
C GLY A 178 16.61 3.11 -20.88
N LEU A 179 17.38 2.58 -19.92
CA LEU A 179 18.84 2.54 -20.02
C LEU A 179 19.32 1.29 -20.76
N ALA A 180 20.29 1.48 -21.66
CA ALA A 180 20.94 0.44 -22.44
C ALA A 180 21.89 -0.45 -21.58
N SER A 181 21.37 -1.21 -20.59
CA SER A 181 22.13 -2.24 -19.85
C SER A 181 21.63 -3.68 -20.07
N ASP A 182 22.50 -4.63 -19.74
CA ASP A 182 22.48 -6.05 -20.08
C ASP A 182 21.28 -6.84 -19.50
N THR A 183 20.88 -7.88 -20.25
CA THR A 183 19.91 -8.95 -19.97
C THR A 183 19.27 -8.99 -18.57
N THR A 184 17.95 -8.74 -18.48
CA THR A 184 17.15 -9.09 -17.29
C THR A 184 16.93 -10.60 -17.26
N LYS A 185 17.14 -11.22 -16.10
CA LYS A 185 16.98 -12.66 -15.91
C LYS A 185 15.96 -12.95 -14.82
N LEU A 186 15.18 -14.01 -15.02
CA LEU A 186 14.22 -14.53 -14.04
C LEU A 186 14.86 -15.67 -13.26
N TYR A 187 14.75 -15.63 -11.94
CA TYR A 187 15.27 -16.64 -11.04
C TYR A 187 14.20 -17.14 -10.07
N LEU A 188 14.43 -18.35 -9.54
CA LEU A 188 13.81 -18.82 -8.31
C LEU A 188 14.80 -18.69 -7.16
N TYR A 189 14.38 -17.98 -6.11
CA TYR A 189 15.14 -17.82 -4.88
C TYR A 189 14.52 -18.64 -3.74
N ASP A 190 15.31 -19.48 -3.10
CA ASP A 190 14.89 -20.23 -1.90
C ASP A 190 15.09 -19.35 -0.66
N VAL A 191 14.01 -19.09 0.07
CA VAL A 191 14.00 -18.20 1.23
C VAL A 191 14.85 -18.72 2.39
N SER A 192 15.20 -20.00 2.41
CA SER A 192 16.14 -20.57 3.38
C SER A 192 17.61 -20.23 3.11
N GLY A 193 17.91 -19.40 2.09
CA GLY A 193 19.27 -18.93 1.77
C GLY A 193 20.00 -19.82 0.76
N GLY A 194 19.24 -20.47 -0.14
CA GLY A 194 19.80 -21.30 -1.20
C GLY A 194 20.40 -20.49 -2.36
N THR A 195 21.20 -21.15 -3.21
CA THR A 195 21.69 -20.53 -4.46
C THR A 195 20.49 -20.25 -5.39
N PRO A 196 20.32 -19.01 -5.88
CA PRO A 196 19.28 -18.69 -6.86
C PRO A 196 19.40 -19.56 -8.10
N ARG A 197 18.27 -20.05 -8.59
CA ARG A 197 18.22 -20.86 -9.81
C ARG A 197 17.70 -20.03 -10.97
N GLU A 198 18.53 -19.80 -11.97
CA GLU A 198 18.10 -19.15 -13.22
C GLU A 198 17.00 -20.00 -13.89
N VAL A 199 15.95 -19.31 -14.34
CA VAL A 199 14.80 -19.91 -15.03
C VAL A 199 14.78 -19.49 -16.49
N ALA A 200 15.01 -18.21 -16.76
CA ALA A 200 14.92 -17.65 -18.10
C ALA A 200 15.72 -16.35 -18.22
N GLU A 201 16.19 -16.08 -19.43
CA GLU A 201 16.62 -14.76 -19.86
C GLU A 201 15.43 -14.07 -20.54
N LEU A 202 15.10 -12.84 -20.10
CA LEU A 202 13.93 -12.10 -20.56
C LEU A 202 14.34 -10.97 -21.50
N ASN A 203 13.58 -10.80 -22.58
CA ASN A 203 13.78 -9.66 -23.47
C ASN A 203 13.22 -8.38 -22.82
N ARG A 204 14.03 -7.31 -22.89
CA ARG A 204 13.95 -6.07 -22.09
C ARG A 204 12.60 -5.35 -21.99
N VAL A 205 11.69 -5.51 -22.95
CA VAL A 205 10.48 -4.67 -23.06
C VAL A 205 9.30 -5.23 -22.24
N VAL A 206 9.48 -6.38 -21.57
CA VAL A 206 8.35 -7.22 -21.15
C VAL A 206 8.32 -7.49 -19.64
N ALA A 207 9.44 -7.37 -18.94
CA ALA A 207 9.48 -7.43 -17.49
C ALA A 207 8.84 -6.16 -16.91
N MET A 208 7.57 -6.27 -16.50
CA MET A 208 6.86 -5.22 -15.78
C MET A 208 6.57 -5.77 -14.40
N SER A 209 7.25 -5.23 -13.41
CA SER A 209 7.12 -5.64 -12.02
C SER A 209 5.66 -5.75 -11.59
N GLY A 210 5.28 -6.93 -11.12
CA GLY A 210 3.91 -7.27 -10.73
C GLY A 210 3.02 -7.85 -11.85
N TRP A 211 3.50 -7.95 -13.10
CA TRP A 211 2.85 -8.65 -14.21
C TRP A 211 3.76 -9.68 -14.90
N THR A 212 4.95 -9.97 -14.37
CA THR A 212 5.90 -10.85 -15.08
C THR A 212 5.66 -12.33 -14.81
N ALA A 213 5.38 -12.71 -13.56
CA ALA A 213 5.33 -14.11 -13.14
C ALA A 213 4.20 -14.44 -12.15
N ALA A 214 3.74 -15.70 -12.16
CA ALA A 214 2.73 -16.20 -11.23
C ALA A 214 2.92 -17.71 -10.97
N PHE A 215 2.89 -18.11 -9.70
CA PHE A 215 2.91 -19.51 -9.31
C PHE A 215 1.53 -20.16 -9.43
N SER A 216 1.48 -21.43 -9.83
CA SER A 216 0.24 -22.20 -9.81
C SER A 216 -0.26 -22.39 -8.37
N PRO A 217 -1.57 -22.59 -8.15
CA PRO A 217 -2.12 -22.72 -6.80
C PRO A 217 -1.57 -23.93 -6.02
N ASP A 218 -1.13 -24.97 -6.73
CA ASP A 218 -0.48 -26.15 -6.15
C ASP A 218 1.03 -25.95 -5.87
N GLY A 219 1.59 -24.80 -6.25
CA GLY A 219 3.01 -24.46 -6.10
C GLY A 219 3.97 -25.27 -6.98
N THR A 220 3.48 -26.11 -7.90
CA THR A 220 4.34 -27.00 -8.70
C THR A 220 4.84 -26.37 -10.00
N ARG A 221 4.20 -25.28 -10.44
CA ARG A 221 4.49 -24.60 -11.71
C ARG A 221 4.65 -23.10 -11.51
N LEU A 222 5.45 -22.50 -12.39
CA LEU A 222 5.57 -21.06 -12.57
C LEU A 222 5.16 -20.72 -14.01
N ALA A 223 4.23 -19.78 -14.15
CA ALA A 223 3.99 -19.09 -15.41
C ALA A 223 4.81 -17.80 -15.41
N TYR A 224 5.44 -17.49 -16.54
CA TYR A 224 6.06 -16.19 -16.76
C TYR A 224 5.86 -15.75 -18.21
N GLN A 225 5.87 -14.45 -18.41
CA GLN A 225 5.77 -13.87 -19.74
C GLN A 225 7.15 -13.47 -20.27
N ASN A 226 7.40 -13.78 -21.54
CA ASN A 226 8.52 -13.27 -22.29
C ASN A 226 8.04 -12.89 -23.69
N ASP A 227 8.10 -11.61 -24.03
CA ASP A 227 7.51 -11.05 -25.25
C ASP A 227 6.00 -11.35 -25.39
N GLY A 228 5.53 -11.63 -26.61
CA GLY A 228 4.15 -12.04 -26.88
C GLY A 228 3.85 -13.51 -26.53
N ARG A 229 4.63 -14.13 -25.63
CA ARG A 229 4.50 -15.52 -25.25
C ARG A 229 4.45 -15.72 -23.75
N LEU A 230 3.68 -16.71 -23.34
CA LEU A 230 3.61 -17.19 -21.97
C LEU A 230 4.24 -18.56 -21.89
N SER A 231 5.22 -18.71 -21.01
CA SER A 231 5.88 -19.97 -20.71
C SER A 231 5.43 -20.49 -19.34
N VAL A 232 5.16 -21.80 -19.26
CA VAL A 232 4.85 -22.50 -18.02
C VAL A 232 5.91 -23.56 -17.78
N LEU A 233 6.62 -23.49 -16.66
CA LEU A 233 7.59 -24.50 -16.24
C LEU A 233 7.20 -25.16 -14.92
N THR A 234 7.70 -26.37 -14.71
CA THR A 234 7.76 -27.00 -13.38
C THR A 234 8.88 -26.38 -12.56
N LEU A 235 8.78 -26.39 -11.23
CA LEU A 235 9.86 -25.88 -10.37
C LEU A 235 11.19 -26.66 -10.51
N ALA A 236 11.16 -27.86 -11.09
CA ALA A 236 12.34 -28.62 -11.49
C ALA A 236 13.02 -28.10 -12.78
N GLY A 237 12.44 -27.10 -13.45
CA GLY A 237 12.99 -26.42 -14.63
C GLY A 237 12.48 -26.94 -15.97
N ALA A 238 11.63 -27.97 -16.02
CA ALA A 238 11.07 -28.46 -17.28
C ALA A 238 9.93 -27.55 -17.76
N THR A 239 10.07 -26.96 -18.95
CA THR A 239 8.99 -26.24 -19.64
C THR A 239 7.90 -27.20 -20.07
N THR A 240 6.68 -26.97 -19.59
CA THR A 240 5.49 -27.78 -19.90
C THR A 240 4.58 -27.16 -20.96
N ALA A 241 4.65 -25.84 -21.14
CA ALA A 241 3.93 -25.13 -22.18
C ALA A 241 4.68 -23.84 -22.55
N ASP A 242 4.58 -23.45 -23.82
CA ASP A 242 5.01 -22.16 -24.32
C ASP A 242 4.02 -21.74 -25.41
N VAL A 243 3.18 -20.76 -25.09
CA VAL A 243 1.98 -20.43 -25.86
C VAL A 243 1.94 -18.95 -26.22
N PRO A 244 1.45 -18.59 -27.41
CA PRO A 244 1.22 -17.18 -27.72
C PRO A 244 0.11 -16.62 -26.81
N ILE A 245 0.22 -15.35 -26.45
CA ILE A 245 -0.89 -14.61 -25.83
C ILE A 245 -1.47 -13.62 -26.85
N PRO A 246 -2.71 -13.13 -26.65
CA PRO A 246 -3.27 -12.09 -27.51
C PRO A 246 -2.33 -10.87 -27.61
N ALA A 247 -2.27 -10.23 -28.78
CA ALA A 247 -1.46 -9.02 -28.95
C ALA A 247 -1.90 -7.93 -27.96
N GLY A 248 -0.93 -7.24 -27.36
CA GLY A 248 -1.16 -6.24 -26.32
C GLY A 248 -1.62 -6.79 -24.97
N ALA A 249 -1.66 -8.11 -24.80
CA ALA A 249 -1.97 -8.74 -23.52
C ALA A 249 -0.71 -8.87 -22.65
N ARG A 250 -0.93 -8.81 -21.33
CA ARG A 250 0.05 -9.20 -20.33
C ARG A 250 -0.52 -10.24 -19.38
N LEU A 251 0.30 -11.04 -18.74
CA LEU A 251 -0.13 -11.83 -17.58
C LEU A 251 -0.81 -10.89 -16.58
N ALA A 252 -1.96 -11.27 -16.01
CA ALA A 252 -2.79 -10.34 -15.25
C ALA A 252 -2.21 -9.95 -13.88
N GLY A 253 -1.14 -10.59 -13.41
CA GLY A 253 -0.47 -10.34 -12.14
C GLY A 253 -0.13 -11.64 -11.40
N ARG A 254 0.38 -11.55 -10.17
CA ARG A 254 0.76 -12.75 -9.38
C ARG A 254 -0.39 -13.71 -9.10
N GLY A 255 -1.64 -13.21 -9.12
CA GLY A 255 -2.86 -14.01 -8.98
C GLY A 255 -3.42 -14.58 -10.28
N ALA A 256 -2.64 -14.58 -11.38
CA ALA A 256 -3.16 -14.89 -12.71
C ALA A 256 -3.62 -16.35 -12.89
N TRP A 257 -3.12 -17.32 -12.14
CA TRP A 257 -3.61 -18.70 -12.28
C TRP A 257 -5.05 -18.84 -11.81
N THR A 258 -5.89 -19.53 -12.56
CA THR A 258 -7.18 -19.99 -12.03
C THR A 258 -6.97 -20.95 -10.87
N ARG A 259 -7.90 -20.98 -9.92
CA ARG A 259 -7.80 -21.83 -8.72
C ARG A 259 -7.61 -23.32 -8.99
N ASP A 260 -8.14 -23.81 -10.11
CA ASP A 260 -7.97 -25.19 -10.55
C ASP A 260 -6.62 -25.46 -11.24
N GLY A 261 -5.80 -24.42 -11.42
CA GLY A 261 -4.48 -24.49 -12.05
C GLY A 261 -4.53 -24.82 -13.55
N ARG A 262 -5.67 -24.68 -14.22
CA ARG A 262 -5.82 -25.03 -15.64
C ARG A 262 -5.63 -23.87 -16.60
N ASN A 263 -5.99 -22.67 -16.17
CA ASN A 263 -5.97 -21.48 -17.00
C ASN A 263 -5.16 -20.37 -16.34
N LEU A 264 -4.78 -19.39 -17.15
CA LEU A 264 -4.07 -18.18 -16.78
C LEU A 264 -4.89 -16.97 -17.20
N LEU A 265 -4.97 -15.97 -16.35
CA LEU A 265 -5.58 -14.69 -16.65
C LEU A 265 -4.55 -13.81 -17.34
N VAL A 266 -4.95 -13.23 -18.47
CA VAL A 266 -4.22 -12.16 -19.15
C VAL A 266 -5.08 -10.90 -19.18
N THR A 267 -4.44 -9.73 -19.12
CA THR A 267 -5.07 -8.42 -19.12
C THR A 267 -4.67 -7.63 -20.37
N THR A 268 -5.64 -6.98 -21.03
CA THR A 268 -5.45 -6.11 -22.20
C THR A 268 -6.11 -4.76 -21.96
N GLY A 269 -5.47 -3.68 -22.40
CA GLY A 269 -6.02 -2.33 -22.37
C GLY A 269 -6.42 -1.88 -23.78
N ALA A 270 -7.55 -1.19 -23.91
CA ALA A 270 -7.99 -0.57 -25.16
C ALA A 270 -8.69 0.77 -24.90
N PRO A 271 -8.53 1.78 -25.78
CA PRO A 271 -9.30 3.02 -25.68
C PRO A 271 -10.82 2.79 -25.70
N CYS A 272 -11.59 3.58 -24.94
CA CYS A 272 -13.06 3.60 -24.98
C CYS A 272 -13.69 4.97 -24.77
N ASP A 273 -14.95 5.11 -25.20
CA ASP A 273 -15.80 6.29 -24.96
C ASP A 273 -16.47 6.25 -23.58
N CYS A 274 -15.69 5.98 -22.53
CA CYS A 274 -16.16 5.58 -21.20
C CYS A 274 -15.99 6.67 -20.12
N GLY A 275 -15.66 7.91 -20.49
CA GLY A 275 -15.66 9.07 -19.58
C GLY A 275 -14.28 9.64 -19.29
N GLY A 276 -14.05 10.01 -18.02
CA GLY A 276 -12.92 10.84 -17.57
C GLY A 276 -11.52 10.26 -17.82
N HIS A 277 -11.41 8.95 -17.93
CA HIS A 277 -10.22 8.28 -18.44
C HIS A 277 -10.64 7.26 -19.51
N PRO A 278 -10.36 7.50 -20.80
CA PRO A 278 -10.98 6.76 -21.91
C PRO A 278 -10.29 5.40 -22.15
N MET A 279 -10.24 4.54 -21.13
CA MET A 279 -9.60 3.22 -21.17
C MET A 279 -10.51 2.11 -20.63
N ARG A 280 -10.51 0.97 -21.34
CA ARG A 280 -11.15 -0.28 -20.93
C ARG A 280 -10.07 -1.34 -20.75
N TRP A 281 -10.04 -1.94 -19.57
CA TRP A 281 -9.23 -3.09 -19.25
C TRP A 281 -10.06 -4.36 -19.32
N THR A 282 -9.54 -5.38 -19.98
CA THR A 282 -10.21 -6.68 -20.14
C THR A 282 -9.32 -7.79 -19.60
N VAL A 283 -9.85 -8.58 -18.67
CA VAL A 283 -9.18 -9.78 -18.14
C VAL A 283 -9.81 -11.02 -18.77
N THR A 284 -9.00 -11.80 -19.47
CA THR A 284 -9.42 -13.00 -20.19
C THR A 284 -8.68 -14.20 -19.64
N ALA A 285 -9.39 -15.30 -19.37
CA ALA A 285 -8.72 -16.56 -19.09
C ALA A 285 -8.25 -17.21 -20.40
N ILE A 286 -7.04 -17.74 -20.40
CA ILE A 286 -6.47 -18.54 -21.48
C ILE A 286 -6.01 -19.89 -20.91
N SER A 287 -6.13 -20.95 -21.69
CA SER A 287 -5.64 -22.27 -21.33
C SER A 287 -4.13 -22.23 -21.13
N ALA A 288 -3.65 -22.75 -20.00
CA ALA A 288 -2.22 -22.74 -19.68
C ALA A 288 -1.42 -23.72 -20.56
N THR A 289 -2.08 -24.58 -21.35
CA THR A 289 -1.43 -25.58 -22.19
C THR A 289 -1.32 -25.16 -23.65
N ASP A 290 -2.30 -24.41 -24.18
CA ASP A 290 -2.35 -24.03 -25.60
C ASP A 290 -2.64 -22.55 -25.88
N GLY A 291 -2.85 -21.73 -24.83
CA GLY A 291 -3.09 -20.29 -24.96
C GLY A 291 -4.47 -19.94 -25.51
N THR A 292 -5.36 -20.91 -25.74
CA THR A 292 -6.71 -20.65 -26.24
C THR A 292 -7.52 -19.89 -25.20
N ALA A 293 -8.29 -18.88 -25.63
CA ALA A 293 -9.19 -18.18 -24.71
C ALA A 293 -10.25 -19.14 -24.15
N THR A 294 -10.42 -19.13 -22.84
CA THR A 294 -11.34 -19.98 -22.09
C THR A 294 -12.17 -19.14 -21.11
N GLY A 295 -13.31 -19.68 -20.68
CA GLY A 295 -14.02 -19.17 -19.52
C GLY A 295 -14.60 -17.75 -19.65
N THR A 296 -14.65 -17.07 -18.51
CA THR A 296 -15.29 -15.76 -18.36
C THR A 296 -14.32 -14.64 -18.68
N VAL A 297 -14.82 -13.63 -19.40
CA VAL A 297 -14.12 -12.36 -19.64
C VAL A 297 -14.66 -11.31 -18.67
N TYR A 298 -13.77 -10.57 -18.04
CA TYR A 298 -14.11 -9.46 -17.16
C TYR A 298 -13.64 -8.15 -17.78
N SER A 299 -14.39 -7.06 -17.59
CA SER A 299 -14.03 -5.75 -18.11
C SER A 299 -14.22 -4.64 -17.08
N ARG A 300 -13.32 -3.65 -17.09
CA ARG A 300 -13.40 -2.43 -16.30
C ARG A 300 -13.16 -1.23 -17.17
N ASP A 301 -14.05 -0.25 -17.05
CA ASP A 301 -14.02 1.01 -17.80
C ASP A 301 -13.54 2.12 -16.87
N GLY A 302 -12.78 3.08 -17.40
CA GLY A 302 -12.35 4.26 -16.66
C GLY A 302 -11.15 4.04 -15.73
N SER A 303 -10.58 2.84 -15.69
CA SER A 303 -9.39 2.53 -14.88
C SER A 303 -8.11 2.88 -15.63
N TYR A 304 -7.10 3.37 -14.92
CA TYR A 304 -5.76 3.61 -15.47
C TYR A 304 -5.04 2.32 -15.79
N ALA A 305 -5.07 1.37 -14.83
CA ALA A 305 -4.51 0.04 -14.96
C ALA A 305 -5.33 -0.96 -14.14
N LEU A 306 -5.09 -2.26 -14.34
CA LEU A 306 -5.72 -3.33 -13.59
C LEU A 306 -4.72 -4.48 -13.36
N ARG A 307 -4.67 -5.01 -12.13
CA ARG A 307 -3.80 -6.13 -11.76
C ARG A 307 -4.51 -7.13 -10.85
N VAL A 308 -4.48 -8.42 -11.18
CA VAL A 308 -5.08 -9.50 -10.38
C VAL A 308 -4.08 -9.98 -9.32
N LEU A 309 -4.49 -9.91 -8.05
CA LEU A 309 -3.69 -10.36 -6.91
C LEU A 309 -4.01 -11.80 -6.48
N GLY A 310 -5.25 -12.25 -6.68
CA GLY A 310 -5.66 -13.58 -6.24
C GLY A 310 -7.15 -13.82 -6.45
N TRP A 311 -7.74 -14.65 -5.58
CA TRP A 311 -9.10 -15.15 -5.76
C TRP A 311 -9.91 -15.10 -4.47
N TRP A 312 -11.12 -14.57 -4.57
CA TRP A 312 -12.11 -14.54 -3.49
C TRP A 312 -12.78 -15.91 -3.30
N PRO A 313 -13.24 -16.34 -2.11
CA PRO A 313 -13.83 -17.68 -1.89
C PRO A 313 -14.91 -18.07 -2.89
N SER A 314 -15.66 -17.10 -3.42
CA SER A 314 -16.65 -17.26 -4.49
C SER A 314 -16.09 -17.82 -5.81
N GLY A 315 -14.77 -17.86 -5.99
CA GLY A 315 -14.12 -18.27 -7.23
C GLY A 315 -13.96 -17.12 -8.22
N ARG A 316 -14.14 -15.87 -7.78
CA ARG A 316 -13.94 -14.67 -8.62
C ARG A 316 -12.55 -14.08 -8.40
N PRO A 317 -11.90 -13.53 -9.45
CA PRO A 317 -10.61 -12.88 -9.32
C PRO A 317 -10.75 -11.58 -8.52
N VAL A 318 -9.75 -11.31 -7.69
CA VAL A 318 -9.60 -10.06 -6.94
C VAL A 318 -8.49 -9.25 -7.58
N ALA A 319 -8.78 -8.00 -7.89
CA ALA A 319 -7.87 -7.12 -8.61
C ALA A 319 -7.64 -5.80 -7.87
N VAL A 320 -6.48 -5.21 -8.06
CA VAL A 320 -6.22 -3.79 -7.82
C VAL A 320 -6.63 -3.02 -9.07
N GLU A 321 -7.49 -2.03 -8.86
CA GLU A 321 -7.87 -1.05 -9.86
C GLU A 321 -7.18 0.27 -9.55
N TYR A 322 -6.51 0.83 -10.54
CA TYR A 322 -5.78 2.10 -10.41
C TYR A 322 -6.57 3.24 -11.04
N THR A 323 -6.64 4.36 -10.34
CA THR A 323 -7.24 5.62 -10.76
C THR A 323 -6.11 6.59 -11.09
N PRO A 324 -6.11 7.24 -12.25
CA PRO A 324 -5.02 8.12 -12.63
C PRO A 324 -5.10 9.48 -11.93
N VAL A 325 -3.97 10.18 -11.86
CA VAL A 325 -3.93 11.62 -11.59
C VAL A 325 -4.69 12.37 -12.71
N GLU A 326 -5.33 13.49 -12.36
CA GLU A 326 -6.05 14.29 -13.35
C GLU A 326 -5.10 14.78 -14.46
N GLY A 327 -5.47 14.56 -15.72
CA GLY A 327 -4.67 14.96 -16.88
C GLY A 327 -3.64 13.93 -17.35
N THR A 328 -3.45 12.81 -16.63
CA THR A 328 -2.60 11.70 -17.07
C THR A 328 -3.08 11.13 -18.41
N GLU A 329 -2.16 10.96 -19.36
CA GLU A 329 -2.47 10.38 -20.67
C GLU A 329 -2.88 8.91 -20.55
N ALA A 330 -3.88 8.50 -21.33
CA ALA A 330 -4.23 7.10 -21.50
C ALA A 330 -3.08 6.31 -22.15
N THR A 331 -2.68 5.21 -21.51
CA THR A 331 -1.59 4.35 -21.97
C THR A 331 -1.97 2.86 -21.95
N ILE A 332 -1.21 2.06 -22.69
CA ILE A 332 -1.34 0.60 -22.83
C ILE A 332 0.05 -0.03 -22.82
N PHE A 333 0.11 -1.35 -22.64
CA PHE A 333 1.37 -2.09 -22.56
C PHE A 333 2.26 -2.03 -23.81
N ASP A 334 1.70 -1.70 -24.98
CA ASP A 334 2.42 -1.71 -26.25
C ASP A 334 3.07 -0.36 -26.60
N LYS A 335 2.91 0.68 -25.77
CA LYS A 335 3.56 1.98 -25.96
C LYS A 335 4.94 1.95 -25.27
N PRO A 336 6.07 1.90 -26.02
CA PRO A 336 7.42 1.87 -25.45
C PRO A 336 7.70 3.10 -24.60
N GLY A 337 8.03 2.92 -23.32
CA GLY A 337 8.24 4.00 -22.34
C GLY A 337 7.02 4.17 -21.42
N PRO A 338 5.86 4.63 -21.93
CA PRO A 338 4.65 4.82 -21.12
C PRO A 338 4.06 3.58 -20.44
N GLN A 339 4.55 2.37 -20.76
CA GLN A 339 4.16 1.16 -20.04
C GLN A 339 4.60 1.18 -18.57
N TYR A 340 5.71 1.83 -18.24
CA TYR A 340 6.19 1.96 -16.85
C TYR A 340 5.34 2.94 -16.06
N ASP A 341 4.69 3.87 -16.77
CA ASP A 341 3.74 4.80 -16.17
C ASP A 341 2.54 4.05 -15.55
N LEU A 342 2.14 2.87 -16.08
CA LEU A 342 1.06 2.03 -15.53
C LEU A 342 1.34 1.54 -14.09
N ALA A 343 2.60 1.55 -13.70
CA ALA A 343 3.09 1.20 -12.37
C ALA A 343 3.58 2.43 -11.58
N SER A 344 3.66 3.60 -12.24
CA SER A 344 4.24 4.79 -11.66
C SER A 344 3.29 5.42 -10.65
N GLN A 345 3.79 5.51 -9.43
CA GLN A 345 3.15 6.24 -8.34
C GLN A 345 2.90 7.72 -8.69
N GLU A 346 3.68 8.32 -9.60
CA GLU A 346 3.45 9.71 -10.03
C GLU A 346 2.20 9.88 -10.91
N GLN A 347 1.74 8.81 -11.55
CA GLN A 347 0.60 8.83 -12.47
C GLN A 347 -0.66 8.20 -11.86
N ILE A 348 -0.49 7.48 -10.76
CA ILE A 348 -1.59 6.87 -10.02
C ILE A 348 -2.01 7.84 -8.92
N LYS A 349 -3.27 8.24 -8.97
CA LYS A 349 -3.93 8.91 -7.86
C LYS A 349 -4.25 7.89 -6.78
N ALA A 350 -5.14 6.95 -7.07
CA ALA A 350 -5.64 6.01 -6.07
C ALA A 350 -5.66 4.56 -6.56
N ALA A 351 -5.46 3.61 -5.67
CA ALA A 351 -5.55 2.18 -5.88
C ALA A 351 -6.58 1.61 -4.91
N ARG A 352 -7.44 0.73 -5.42
CA ARG A 352 -8.46 0.05 -4.62
C ARG A 352 -8.54 -1.42 -4.97
N LEU A 353 -8.90 -2.24 -3.99
CA LEU A 353 -9.09 -3.66 -4.19
C LEU A 353 -10.55 -3.94 -4.55
N ILE A 354 -10.78 -4.68 -5.63
CA ILE A 354 -12.12 -5.01 -6.13
C ILE A 354 -12.30 -6.52 -6.33
N ASP A 355 -13.51 -7.02 -6.09
CA ASP A 355 -13.96 -8.29 -6.67
C ASP A 355 -14.28 -8.01 -8.14
N LEU A 356 -13.45 -8.50 -9.05
CA LEU A 356 -13.51 -8.12 -10.46
C LEU A 356 -14.82 -8.58 -11.12
N GLY A 357 -15.41 -9.69 -10.65
CA GLY A 357 -16.65 -10.22 -11.22
C GLY A 357 -17.91 -9.52 -10.67
N ALA A 358 -17.89 -9.08 -9.42
CA ALA A 358 -19.00 -8.33 -8.84
C ALA A 358 -18.89 -6.81 -9.04
N GLY A 359 -17.68 -6.32 -9.31
CA GLY A 359 -17.34 -4.89 -9.32
C GLY A 359 -17.39 -4.24 -7.94
N THR A 360 -17.56 -5.01 -6.87
CA THR A 360 -17.63 -4.49 -5.50
C THR A 360 -16.25 -4.14 -4.99
N ILE A 361 -16.13 -2.97 -4.37
CA ILE A 361 -14.92 -2.55 -3.66
C ILE A 361 -14.80 -3.38 -2.38
N LEU A 362 -13.64 -4.00 -2.20
CA LEU A 362 -13.29 -4.84 -1.05
C LEU A 362 -12.44 -4.07 -0.04
N THR A 363 -11.53 -3.24 -0.54
CA THR A 363 -10.69 -2.33 0.25
C THR A 363 -10.53 -1.04 -0.53
N ASP A 364 -10.68 0.08 0.16
CA ASP A 364 -10.45 1.41 -0.39
C ASP A 364 -9.54 2.25 0.51
N GLY A 365 -8.91 3.25 -0.09
CA GLY A 365 -8.26 4.33 0.66
C GLY A 365 -9.31 5.21 1.36
N ASP A 366 -8.92 5.85 2.46
CA ASP A 366 -9.77 6.87 3.08
C ASP A 366 -9.79 8.15 2.24
N GLU A 367 -10.79 8.26 1.36
CA GLU A 367 -11.01 9.44 0.50
C GLU A 367 -11.23 10.76 1.29
N TRP A 368 -11.46 10.67 2.61
CA TRP A 368 -11.73 11.80 3.49
C TRP A 368 -10.48 12.32 4.21
N GLY A 369 -9.37 11.58 4.15
CA GLY A 369 -8.09 11.97 4.76
C GLY A 369 -7.44 13.10 3.97
N LEU A 370 -6.87 14.09 4.67
CA LEU A 370 -5.99 15.08 4.05
C LEU A 370 -4.63 14.44 3.69
N ALA A 371 -4.29 13.33 4.35
CA ALA A 371 -3.12 12.55 4.01
C ALA A 371 -3.37 11.55 2.87
N GLY A 372 -2.74 11.89 1.75
CA GLY A 372 -2.21 11.06 0.66
C GLY A 372 -3.00 9.83 0.22
N ASP A 373 -3.27 9.78 -1.08
CA ASP A 373 -3.94 8.67 -1.72
C ASP A 373 -3.13 7.35 -1.56
N VAL A 374 -3.81 6.21 -1.54
CA VAL A 374 -3.15 4.90 -1.65
C VAL A 374 -2.84 4.64 -3.11
N GLU A 375 -1.59 4.46 -3.51
CA GLU A 375 -1.24 4.39 -4.95
C GLU A 375 -0.95 2.96 -5.42
N SER A 376 -0.62 2.06 -4.50
CA SER A 376 -0.48 0.64 -4.83
C SER A 376 -0.82 -0.25 -3.64
N ILE A 377 -1.29 -1.47 -3.93
CA ILE A 377 -1.79 -2.43 -2.93
C ILE A 377 -1.29 -3.84 -3.27
N ASP A 378 -0.90 -4.57 -2.24
CA ASP A 378 -0.71 -6.01 -2.23
C ASP A 378 -1.34 -6.65 -0.99
N VAL A 379 -1.80 -7.89 -1.10
CA VAL A 379 -2.62 -8.55 -0.06
C VAL A 379 -2.19 -9.99 0.15
N ALA A 380 -1.99 -10.43 1.39
CA ALA A 380 -1.61 -11.81 1.65
C ALA A 380 -2.65 -12.80 1.09
N ASP A 381 -2.21 -13.84 0.38
CA ASP A 381 -3.12 -14.81 -0.27
C ASP A 381 -4.07 -15.48 0.71
N SER A 382 -3.60 -15.74 1.93
CA SER A 382 -4.41 -16.32 3.01
C SER A 382 -5.57 -15.42 3.45
N VAL A 383 -5.45 -14.09 3.29
CA VAL A 383 -6.53 -13.13 3.52
C VAL A 383 -7.56 -13.23 2.40
N LEU A 384 -7.11 -13.18 1.14
CA LEU A 384 -7.99 -13.32 -0.03
C LEU A 384 -8.72 -14.67 -0.05
N ALA A 385 -8.03 -15.75 0.32
CA ALA A 385 -8.57 -17.09 0.36
C ALA A 385 -9.60 -17.29 1.48
N ARG A 386 -9.49 -16.56 2.60
CA ARG A 386 -10.51 -16.56 3.66
C ARG A 386 -11.73 -15.75 3.26
N GLY A 387 -11.52 -14.60 2.60
CA GLY A 387 -12.58 -13.73 2.11
C GLY A 387 -13.46 -13.10 3.20
N GLU A 388 -12.89 -12.90 4.38
CA GLU A 388 -13.52 -12.17 5.47
C GLU A 388 -13.07 -10.70 5.42
N ILE A 389 -14.04 -9.79 5.49
CA ILE A 389 -13.82 -8.34 5.48
C ILE A 389 -14.16 -7.78 6.86
N ARG A 390 -13.31 -6.92 7.39
CA ARG A 390 -13.55 -6.11 8.59
C ARG A 390 -13.60 -4.63 8.23
N SER A 391 -14.17 -3.78 9.08
CA SER A 391 -14.39 -2.37 8.74
C SER A 391 -13.10 -1.60 8.41
N GLY A 392 -11.99 -1.89 9.09
CA GLY A 392 -10.75 -1.13 8.99
C GLY A 392 -10.84 0.20 9.75
N SER A 393 -9.82 0.52 10.54
CA SER A 393 -9.72 1.77 11.29
C SER A 393 -8.46 2.50 10.84
N ALA A 394 -8.59 3.38 9.85
CA ALA A 394 -7.47 4.21 9.41
C ALA A 394 -6.96 5.08 10.58
N PRO A 395 -5.65 5.37 10.64
CA PRO A 395 -5.10 6.27 11.66
C PRO A 395 -5.83 7.61 11.65
N LEU A 396 -6.40 8.01 12.80
CA LEU A 396 -7.31 9.17 12.93
C LEU A 396 -6.63 10.54 12.76
N PHE A 397 -5.30 10.60 12.81
CA PHE A 397 -4.56 11.85 12.80
C PHE A 397 -3.43 11.75 11.79
N ASP A 398 -3.63 12.32 10.62
CA ASP A 398 -2.52 12.76 9.79
C ASP A 398 -1.84 14.00 10.41
N ALA A 399 -0.67 14.36 9.88
CA ALA A 399 0.08 15.52 10.34
C ALA A 399 -0.78 16.81 10.32
N ASP A 400 -1.71 16.90 9.36
CA ASP A 400 -2.62 18.01 9.19
C ASP A 400 -3.73 18.03 10.24
N GLY A 401 -4.30 16.88 10.60
CA GLY A 401 -5.26 16.74 11.69
C GLY A 401 -4.67 17.13 13.05
N ILE A 402 -3.40 16.78 13.30
CA ILE A 402 -2.66 17.31 14.44
C ILE A 402 -2.50 18.82 14.33
N LEU A 403 -2.03 19.33 13.19
CA LEU A 403 -1.80 20.76 13.00
C LEU A 403 -3.09 21.56 13.22
N VAL A 404 -4.22 21.11 12.66
CA VAL A 404 -5.54 21.72 12.86
C VAL A 404 -5.95 21.66 14.33
N THR A 405 -5.73 20.53 15.00
CA THR A 405 -6.05 20.40 16.43
C THR A 405 -5.19 21.33 17.28
N VAL A 406 -3.88 21.39 17.02
CA VAL A 406 -2.93 22.28 17.72
C VAL A 406 -3.24 23.75 17.42
N LEU A 407 -3.48 24.13 16.17
CA LEU A 407 -3.89 25.47 15.78
C LEU A 407 -5.23 25.85 16.40
N GLY A 408 -6.18 24.91 16.47
CA GLY A 408 -7.45 25.09 17.16
C GLY A 408 -7.27 25.35 18.65
N ILE A 409 -6.39 24.60 19.31
CA ILE A 409 -6.02 24.80 20.72
C ILE A 409 -5.35 26.16 20.92
N VAL A 410 -4.39 26.52 20.07
CA VAL A 410 -3.67 27.81 20.13
C VAL A 410 -4.63 28.98 19.87
N ALA A 411 -5.49 28.89 18.85
CA ALA A 411 -6.48 29.91 18.54
C ALA A 411 -7.48 30.09 19.69
N LEU A 412 -7.95 28.99 20.28
CA LEU A 412 -8.82 29.04 21.46
C LEU A 412 -8.12 29.70 22.65
N ALA A 413 -6.84 29.35 22.90
CA ALA A 413 -6.05 29.98 23.95
C ALA A 413 -5.85 31.48 23.71
N LEU A 414 -5.56 31.90 22.47
CA LEU A 414 -5.44 33.31 22.09
C LEU A 414 -6.76 34.06 22.25
N LEU A 415 -7.90 33.47 21.87
CA LEU A 415 -9.23 34.04 22.07
C LEU A 415 -9.53 34.26 23.55
N ILE A 416 -9.18 33.29 24.40
CA ILE A 416 -9.31 33.41 25.87
C ILE A 416 -8.47 34.58 26.38
N LEU A 417 -7.21 34.72 25.92
CA LEU A 417 -6.33 35.82 26.31
C LEU A 417 -6.85 37.19 25.85
N VAL A 418 -7.36 37.30 24.63
CA VAL A 418 -7.98 38.53 24.10
C VAL A 418 -9.20 38.89 24.94
N PHE A 419 -10.06 37.92 25.25
CA PHE A 419 -11.24 38.16 26.08
C PHE A 419 -10.87 38.66 27.49
N LEU A 420 -9.87 38.04 28.12
CA LEU A 420 -9.33 38.47 29.42
C LEU A 420 -8.73 39.89 29.35
N GLY A 421 -8.02 40.21 28.27
CA GLY A 421 -7.43 41.54 28.04
C GLY A 421 -8.47 42.64 27.82
N ALA A 422 -9.49 42.37 27.01
CA ALA A 422 -10.61 43.27 26.77
C ALA A 422 -11.39 43.53 28.07
N TRP A 423 -11.67 42.47 28.82
CA TRP A 423 -12.36 42.57 30.11
C TRP A 423 -11.57 43.42 31.12
N ARG A 424 -10.25 43.22 31.23
CA ARG A 424 -9.37 44.04 32.08
C ARG A 424 -9.38 45.52 31.67
N SER A 425 -9.40 45.80 30.36
CA SER A 425 -9.43 47.17 29.83
C SER A 425 -10.73 47.89 30.18
N VAL A 426 -11.87 47.23 30.03
CA VAL A 426 -13.19 47.73 30.45
C VAL A 426 -13.23 48.00 31.96
N ALA A 427 -12.66 47.09 32.76
CA ALA A 427 -12.58 47.26 34.21
C ALA A 427 -11.69 48.46 34.63
N THR A 428 -10.63 48.76 33.87
CA THR A 428 -9.79 49.94 34.15
C THR A 428 -10.44 51.25 33.72
N LEU A 429 -11.17 51.27 32.60
CA LEU A 429 -11.89 52.47 32.14
C LEU A 429 -13.03 52.84 33.09
N THR A 430 -13.73 51.85 33.64
CA THR A 430 -14.77 52.07 34.66
C THR A 430 -14.23 52.49 36.02
N ARG A 431 -12.93 52.31 36.31
CA ARG A 431 -12.28 52.89 37.52
C ARG A 431 -11.81 54.34 37.36
N ARG A 432 -11.60 54.79 36.12
CA ARG A 432 -11.13 56.16 35.82
C ARG A 432 -12.25 57.16 35.60
N ARG A 433 -13.47 56.68 35.30
CA ARG A 433 -14.70 57.45 35.40
C ARG A 433 -15.24 57.33 36.82
#